data_AF-A0A8S3ECQ5-F1
#
_entry.id   AF-A0A8S3ECQ5-F1
#
_cell.length_a   1.000
_cell.length_b   1.000
_cell.length_c   1.000
_cell.angle_alpha   90.00
_cell.angle_beta   90.00
_cell.angle_gamma   90.00
#
_symmetry.space_group_name_H-M   'P 1'
#
loop_
_entity.id
_entity.type
_entity.pdbx_description
1 polymer ?
#
loop_
_entity_poly.entity_id
_entity_poly.type
_entity_poly.pdbx_seq_one_letter_code
_entity_poly.pdbx_strand_id
1 'polypeptide(L)'
;MVTPSPNDQETIRRMNSLRTQNNTLQIFLTDYNLTRNSIWNVTDIHNLVQRFPKLLMVDLRMITLGVYQLKRARSYAEEHADSIDLTDPNLEFPIQSCNDTNADDIIRIRFHLAHKKSSQYYTYFQFDPNQILAWYCTCRSGPRVVGCCSHVAAGIWFLGYERRQLETNQQPSSTNFANLHCCDSISDYEDSSDEDNDARYSSTR
;
A
#
# COMPACT_ATOMS: atom_id res chain seq x y z
N MET A 1 -26.94 22.48 6.65
CA MET A 1 -25.89 21.62 7.24
C MET A 1 -26.20 20.20 6.83
N VAL A 2 -25.31 19.52 6.12
CA VAL A 2 -25.51 18.11 5.75
C VAL A 2 -25.10 17.25 6.94
N THR A 3 -26.02 16.44 7.46
CA THR A 3 -25.70 15.46 8.50
C THR A 3 -24.88 14.32 7.88
N PRO A 4 -23.73 13.92 8.46
CA PRO A 4 -22.95 12.80 7.94
C PRO A 4 -23.79 11.51 7.92
N SER A 5 -23.64 10.71 6.87
CA SER A 5 -24.32 9.42 6.77
C SER A 5 -23.86 8.48 7.91
N PRO A 6 -24.62 7.42 8.22
CA PRO A 6 -24.20 6.45 9.25
C PRO A 6 -22.81 5.86 8.99
N ASN A 7 -22.43 5.69 7.72
CA ASN A 7 -21.12 5.18 7.30
C ASN A 7 -19.99 6.20 7.54
N ASP A 8 -20.27 7.50 7.34
CA ASP A 8 -19.31 8.58 7.61
C ASP A 8 -19.06 8.69 9.12
N GLN A 9 -20.11 8.56 9.94
CA GLN A 9 -19.98 8.59 11.40
C GLN A 9 -19.09 7.45 11.93
N GLU A 10 -19.25 6.24 11.40
CA GLU A 10 -18.42 5.10 11.78
C GLU A 10 -16.97 5.27 11.30
N THR A 11 -16.79 5.77 10.08
CA THR A 11 -15.46 6.15 9.55
C THR A 11 -14.78 7.18 10.45
N ILE A 12 -15.48 8.24 10.86
CA ILE A 12 -14.96 9.29 11.76
C ILE A 12 -14.59 8.71 13.14
N ARG A 13 -15.38 7.79 13.71
CA ARG A 13 -15.03 7.11 14.97
C ARG A 13 -13.73 6.32 14.82
N ARG A 14 -13.62 5.51 13.76
CA ARG A 14 -12.43 4.70 13.46
C ARG A 14 -11.19 5.57 13.21
N MET A 15 -11.31 6.68 12.48
CA MET A 15 -10.21 7.64 12.32
C MET A 15 -9.75 8.21 13.67
N ASN A 16 -10.69 8.63 14.52
CA ASN A 16 -10.36 9.28 15.80
C ASN A 16 -9.72 8.31 16.80
N SER A 17 -10.15 7.03 16.84
CA SER A 17 -9.54 6.02 17.72
C SER A 17 -8.15 5.59 17.28
N LEU A 18 -7.89 5.56 15.97
CA LEU A 18 -6.60 5.18 15.39
C LEU A 18 -5.58 6.33 15.38
N ARG A 19 -6.00 7.60 15.18
CA ARG A 19 -5.07 8.74 15.01
C ARG A 19 -4.03 8.90 16.13
N THR A 20 -4.35 8.49 17.36
CA THR A 20 -3.45 8.55 18.53
C THR A 20 -2.62 7.30 18.76
N GLN A 21 -2.76 6.27 17.91
CA GLN A 21 -2.05 5.00 18.04
C GLN A 21 -0.77 5.01 17.20
N ASN A 22 0.27 4.38 17.73
CA ASN A 22 1.48 4.07 16.96
C ASN A 22 1.21 2.88 16.04
N ASN A 23 1.97 2.76 14.95
CA ASN A 23 1.88 1.63 14.05
C ASN A 23 2.43 0.35 14.73
N THR A 24 1.54 -0.57 15.10
CA THR A 24 1.88 -1.81 15.79
C THR A 24 2.76 -2.73 14.95
N LEU A 25 2.54 -2.78 13.63
CA LEU A 25 3.37 -3.55 12.70
C LEU A 25 4.79 -2.97 12.61
N GLN A 26 4.95 -1.64 12.60
CA GLN A 26 6.27 -1.01 12.65
C GLN A 26 7.04 -1.39 13.92
N ILE A 27 6.36 -1.38 15.08
CA ILE A 27 6.96 -1.78 16.37
C ILE A 27 7.36 -3.25 16.30
N PHE A 28 6.46 -4.14 15.91
CA PHE A 28 6.72 -5.58 15.76
C PHE A 28 7.92 -5.88 14.83
N LEU A 29 7.97 -5.26 13.64
CA LEU A 29 9.08 -5.42 12.71
C LEU A 29 10.42 -4.91 13.28
N THR A 30 10.40 -3.97 14.22
CA THR A 30 11.58 -3.43 14.87
C THR A 30 12.04 -4.34 16.02
N ASP A 31 11.13 -4.71 16.91
CA ASP A 31 11.39 -5.51 18.11
C ASP A 31 11.91 -6.92 17.76
N TYR A 32 11.34 -7.54 16.72
CA TYR A 32 11.78 -8.83 16.19
C TYR A 32 12.89 -8.73 15.12
N ASN A 33 13.43 -7.52 14.88
CA ASN A 33 14.49 -7.23 13.89
C ASN A 33 14.16 -7.73 12.46
N LEU A 34 12.88 -7.73 12.09
CA LEU A 34 12.39 -8.23 10.82
C LEU A 34 12.60 -7.24 9.65
N THR A 35 13.22 -6.09 9.90
CA THR A 35 13.62 -5.15 8.84
C THR A 35 14.83 -5.64 8.04
N ARG A 36 15.63 -6.58 8.58
CA ARG A 36 16.86 -7.10 7.97
C ARG A 36 16.58 -7.87 6.67
N ASN A 37 17.24 -7.48 5.57
CA ASN A 37 16.99 -8.07 4.24
C ASN A 37 17.24 -9.59 4.09
N SER A 38 18.08 -10.21 4.92
CA SER A 38 18.47 -11.62 4.76
C SER A 38 17.39 -12.65 5.12
N ILE A 39 16.29 -12.24 5.74
CA ILE A 39 15.18 -13.14 6.13
C ILE A 39 14.03 -13.14 5.10
N TRP A 40 14.12 -12.33 4.05
CA TRP A 40 13.05 -12.11 3.09
C TRP A 40 13.38 -12.73 1.74
N ASN A 41 12.64 -13.76 1.37
CA ASN A 41 12.79 -14.46 0.10
C ASN A 41 11.76 -13.99 -0.92
N VAL A 42 12.15 -13.94 -2.20
CA VAL A 42 11.20 -13.71 -3.31
C VAL A 42 10.10 -14.76 -3.24
N THR A 43 8.85 -14.35 -3.44
CA THR A 43 7.67 -15.20 -3.28
C THR A 43 6.83 -15.21 -4.53
N ASP A 44 6.38 -16.40 -4.93
CA ASP A 44 5.45 -16.57 -6.04
C ASP A 44 4.10 -15.90 -5.74
N ILE A 45 3.66 -15.08 -6.70
CA ILE A 45 2.41 -14.31 -6.64
C ILE A 45 1.20 -15.24 -6.65
N HIS A 46 1.22 -16.36 -7.38
CA HIS A 46 0.06 -17.23 -7.48
C HIS A 46 -0.32 -17.85 -6.13
N ASN A 47 0.66 -18.42 -5.42
CA ASN A 47 0.45 -18.98 -4.09
C ASN A 47 0.09 -17.90 -3.05
N LEU A 48 0.68 -16.70 -3.15
CA LEU A 48 0.37 -15.60 -2.24
C LEU A 48 -1.04 -15.04 -2.45
N VAL A 49 -1.47 -14.82 -3.70
CA VAL A 49 -2.79 -14.24 -4.02
C VAL A 49 -3.94 -15.13 -3.55
N GLN A 50 -3.71 -16.44 -3.35
CA GLN A 50 -4.67 -17.36 -2.72
C GLN A 50 -4.76 -17.21 -1.18
N ARG A 51 -3.66 -16.81 -0.52
CA ARG A 51 -3.61 -16.53 0.93
C ARG A 51 -4.04 -15.11 1.27
N PHE A 52 -3.83 -14.17 0.37
CA PHE A 52 -4.12 -12.74 0.54
C PHE A 52 -5.63 -12.48 0.43
N PRO A 53 -6.22 -11.61 1.26
CA PRO A 53 -7.66 -11.40 1.30
C PRO A 53 -8.19 -10.80 -0.01
N LYS A 54 -9.35 -11.28 -0.46
CA LYS A 54 -10.07 -10.71 -1.61
C LYS A 54 -10.77 -9.42 -1.19
N LEU A 55 -10.29 -8.29 -1.71
CA LEU A 55 -10.79 -6.95 -1.42
C LEU A 55 -11.70 -6.46 -2.55
N LEU A 56 -12.79 -5.79 -2.19
CA LEU A 56 -13.62 -5.02 -3.12
C LEU A 56 -13.13 -3.57 -3.18
N MET A 57 -13.59 -2.82 -4.19
CA MET A 57 -13.25 -1.42 -4.34
C MET A 57 -13.76 -0.54 -3.18
N VAL A 58 -14.78 -0.98 -2.44
CA VAL A 58 -15.24 -0.34 -1.20
C VAL A 58 -14.23 -0.51 -0.06
N ASP A 59 -13.66 -1.71 0.10
CA ASP A 59 -12.65 -1.99 1.14
C ASP A 59 -11.37 -1.21 0.87
N LEU A 60 -10.94 -1.17 -0.39
CA LEU A 60 -9.84 -0.33 -0.85
C LEU A 60 -10.06 1.15 -0.54
N ARG A 61 -11.27 1.69 -0.76
CA ARG A 61 -11.62 3.08 -0.39
C ARG A 61 -11.63 3.30 1.12
N MET A 62 -12.07 2.32 1.91
CA MET A 62 -12.04 2.39 3.38
C MET A 62 -10.61 2.33 3.95
N ILE A 63 -9.68 1.61 3.32
CA ILE A 63 -8.27 1.56 3.73
C ILE A 63 -7.53 2.83 3.32
N THR A 64 -7.71 3.28 2.08
CA THR A 64 -7.02 4.47 1.53
C THR A 64 -7.60 5.80 2.00
N LEU A 65 -8.84 5.80 2.50
CA LEU A 65 -9.63 6.98 2.90
C LEU A 65 -9.86 7.99 1.76
N GLY A 66 -9.79 7.55 0.51
CA GLY A 66 -10.09 8.39 -0.66
C GLY A 66 -9.57 7.82 -1.97
N VAL A 67 -10.16 8.25 -3.08
CA VAL A 67 -9.81 7.72 -4.41
C VAL A 67 -8.44 8.18 -4.91
N TYR A 68 -7.82 9.22 -4.33
CA TYR A 68 -6.54 9.76 -4.83
C TYR A 68 -5.38 8.74 -4.79
N GLN A 69 -5.18 8.06 -3.66
CA GLN A 69 -4.12 7.05 -3.55
C GLN A 69 -4.41 5.85 -4.45
N LEU A 70 -5.68 5.49 -4.62
CA LEU A 70 -6.10 4.46 -5.58
C LEU A 70 -5.79 4.88 -7.02
N LYS A 71 -6.13 6.10 -7.46
CA LYS A 71 -5.79 6.59 -8.82
C LYS A 71 -4.30 6.48 -9.15
N ARG A 72 -3.42 6.56 -8.16
CA ARG A 72 -1.97 6.35 -8.33
C ARG A 72 -1.51 4.90 -8.19
N ALA A 73 -2.28 4.05 -7.50
CA ALA A 73 -1.93 2.65 -7.20
C ALA A 73 -1.56 1.83 -8.44
N ARG A 74 -2.30 2.01 -9.54
CA ARG A 74 -2.04 1.31 -10.81
C ARG A 74 -0.72 1.69 -11.45
N SER A 75 -0.45 2.99 -11.59
CA SER A 75 0.82 3.47 -12.17
C SER A 75 2.03 3.01 -11.33
N TYR A 76 1.90 2.99 -10.00
CA TYR A 76 2.93 2.41 -9.13
C TYR A 76 3.11 0.90 -9.29
N ALA A 77 2.05 0.14 -9.60
CA ALA A 77 2.18 -1.27 -9.91
C ALA A 77 2.83 -1.49 -11.29
N GLU A 78 2.40 -0.77 -12.32
CA GLU A 78 2.96 -0.86 -13.69
C GLU A 78 4.44 -0.47 -13.75
N GLU A 79 4.91 0.46 -12.92
CA GLU A 79 6.34 0.81 -12.81
C GLU A 79 7.20 -0.32 -12.19
N HIS A 80 6.58 -1.21 -11.40
CA HIS A 80 7.27 -2.20 -10.57
C HIS A 80 7.03 -3.65 -10.99
N ALA A 81 6.09 -3.87 -11.90
CA ALA A 81 5.91 -5.14 -12.59
C ALA A 81 6.90 -5.27 -13.76
N ASP A 82 7.22 -6.50 -14.15
CA ASP A 82 8.05 -6.79 -15.32
C ASP A 82 7.31 -6.58 -16.66
N SER A 83 5.97 -6.63 -16.64
CA SER A 83 5.10 -6.28 -17.77
C SER A 83 4.10 -5.17 -17.40
N ILE A 84 3.76 -4.34 -18.39
CA ILE A 84 2.66 -3.36 -18.31
C ILE A 84 1.31 -4.09 -18.22
N ASP A 85 1.22 -5.30 -18.78
CA ASP A 85 0.02 -6.13 -18.67
C ASP A 85 -0.02 -6.86 -17.31
N LEU A 86 -0.58 -6.18 -16.31
CA LEU A 86 -0.80 -6.74 -14.96
C LEU A 86 -1.69 -8.01 -14.95
N THR A 87 -2.33 -8.34 -16.09
CA THR A 87 -3.15 -9.55 -16.26
C THR A 87 -2.34 -10.78 -16.69
N ASP A 88 -1.07 -10.63 -17.11
CA ASP A 88 -0.22 -11.76 -17.47
C ASP A 88 -0.10 -12.73 -16.28
N PRO A 89 -0.45 -14.03 -16.42
CA PRO A 89 -0.26 -14.98 -15.34
C PRO A 89 1.18 -14.98 -14.83
N ASN A 90 2.18 -14.94 -15.72
CA ASN A 90 3.61 -15.09 -15.41
C ASN A 90 4.27 -13.82 -14.86
N LEU A 91 3.51 -12.72 -14.68
CA LEU A 91 4.01 -11.44 -14.21
C LEU A 91 4.87 -11.56 -12.94
N GLU A 92 6.10 -11.07 -12.99
CA GLU A 92 6.92 -10.88 -11.79
C GLU A 92 6.61 -9.53 -11.12
N PHE A 93 6.52 -9.56 -9.79
CA PHE A 93 6.30 -8.39 -8.93
C PHE A 93 7.20 -8.51 -7.70
N PRO A 94 7.80 -7.41 -7.18
CA PRO A 94 8.87 -7.45 -6.19
C PRO A 94 8.36 -7.72 -4.76
N ILE A 95 7.74 -8.88 -4.56
CA ILE A 95 7.15 -9.35 -3.31
C ILE A 95 8.07 -10.35 -2.63
N GLN A 96 8.12 -10.27 -1.30
CA GLN A 96 8.90 -11.16 -0.47
C GLN A 96 8.12 -11.55 0.80
N SER A 97 8.11 -12.84 1.12
CA SER A 97 7.65 -13.37 2.41
C SER A 97 8.80 -13.50 3.40
N CYS A 98 8.47 -13.47 4.69
CA CYS A 98 9.42 -13.71 5.75
C CYS A 98 9.69 -15.21 5.92
N ASN A 99 10.95 -15.59 6.17
CA ASN A 99 11.33 -16.96 6.54
C ASN A 99 11.18 -17.24 8.05
N ASP A 100 10.82 -16.23 8.85
CA ASP A 100 10.63 -16.38 10.30
C ASP A 100 9.23 -16.92 10.60
N THR A 101 9.15 -17.98 11.41
CA THR A 101 7.91 -18.65 11.79
C THR A 101 6.93 -17.74 12.55
N ASN A 102 7.42 -16.65 13.15
CA ASN A 102 6.58 -15.66 13.85
C ASN A 102 5.94 -14.63 12.90
N ALA A 103 6.14 -14.76 11.58
CA ALA A 103 5.77 -13.76 10.57
C ALA A 103 5.27 -14.38 9.24
N ASP A 104 4.69 -15.58 9.25
CA ASP A 104 4.10 -16.24 8.06
C ASP A 104 2.84 -15.50 7.54
N ASP A 105 2.25 -14.62 8.37
CA ASP A 105 1.17 -13.70 8.03
C ASP A 105 1.68 -12.34 7.51
N ILE A 106 2.99 -12.16 7.34
CA ILE A 106 3.61 -10.90 6.91
C ILE A 106 4.37 -11.06 5.58
N ILE A 107 3.98 -10.22 4.61
CA ILE A 107 4.74 -9.99 3.37
C ILE A 107 5.33 -8.58 3.36
N ARG A 108 6.32 -8.37 2.49
CA ARG A 108 6.75 -7.03 2.07
C ARG A 108 6.86 -6.91 0.56
N ILE A 109 6.60 -5.72 0.04
CA ILE A 109 6.78 -5.34 -1.36
C ILE A 109 7.85 -4.25 -1.43
N ARG A 110 8.80 -4.38 -2.36
CA ARG A 110 9.86 -3.38 -2.59
C ARG A 110 9.50 -2.46 -3.75
N PHE A 111 9.17 -1.22 -3.42
CA PHE A 111 9.04 -0.14 -4.40
C PHE A 111 10.35 0.65 -4.51
N HIS A 112 10.60 1.19 -5.70
CA HIS A 112 11.66 2.10 -6.06
C HIS A 112 11.10 3.52 -6.24
N LEU A 113 11.94 4.53 -6.09
CA LEU A 113 11.61 5.91 -6.47
C LEU A 113 11.98 6.15 -7.94
N ALA A 114 10.98 6.43 -8.78
CA ALA A 114 11.10 6.77 -10.20
C ALA A 114 12.29 7.69 -10.54
N HIS A 115 12.53 8.70 -9.69
CA HIS A 115 13.55 9.74 -9.92
C HIS A 115 14.84 9.56 -9.11
N LYS A 116 14.92 8.59 -8.19
CA LYS A 116 16.11 8.33 -7.36
C LYS A 116 16.30 6.82 -7.15
N LYS A 117 16.99 6.15 -8.09
CA LYS A 117 17.27 4.68 -8.08
C LYS A 117 17.90 4.15 -6.78
N SER A 118 18.53 5.01 -5.98
CA SER A 118 19.16 4.66 -4.70
C SER A 118 18.19 4.54 -3.52
N SER A 119 16.95 5.02 -3.65
CA SER A 119 15.98 5.08 -2.55
C SER A 119 14.88 4.04 -2.77
N GLN A 120 14.83 3.05 -1.89
CA GLN A 120 13.86 1.94 -1.92
C GLN A 120 12.89 2.07 -0.75
N TYR A 121 11.60 1.89 -1.02
CA TYR A 121 10.56 1.83 0.00
C TYR A 121 10.06 0.40 0.16
N TYR A 122 10.18 -0.12 1.38
CA TYR A 122 9.61 -1.40 1.75
C TYR A 122 8.21 -1.16 2.33
N THR A 123 7.24 -1.89 1.81
CA THR A 123 5.84 -1.82 2.22
C THR A 123 5.42 -3.18 2.74
N TYR A 124 5.19 -3.25 4.04
CA TYR A 124 4.84 -4.45 4.79
C TYR A 124 3.34 -4.54 4.96
N PHE A 125 2.80 -5.76 4.86
CA PHE A 125 1.39 -6.07 5.09
C PHE A 125 1.30 -7.27 6.01
N GLN A 126 0.51 -7.13 7.08
CA GLN A 126 0.08 -8.23 7.92
C GLN A 126 -1.39 -8.53 7.61
N PHE A 127 -1.74 -9.79 7.34
CA PHE A 127 -3.07 -10.15 6.86
C PHE A 127 -3.46 -11.56 7.28
N ASP A 128 -4.77 -11.79 7.38
CA ASP A 128 -5.38 -13.12 7.37
C ASP A 128 -6.17 -13.31 6.06
N PRO A 129 -6.63 -14.53 5.71
CA PRO A 129 -7.33 -14.78 4.45
C PRO A 129 -8.63 -13.97 4.24
N ASN A 130 -9.15 -13.30 5.28
CA ASN A 130 -10.38 -12.51 5.25
C ASN A 130 -10.12 -11.00 5.22
N GLN A 131 -9.01 -10.50 5.79
CA GLN A 131 -8.76 -9.07 5.96
C GLN A 131 -7.27 -8.67 6.07
N ILE A 132 -6.99 -7.41 5.76
CA ILE A 132 -5.71 -6.76 6.09
C ILE A 132 -5.77 -6.33 7.56
N LEU A 133 -4.84 -6.84 8.37
CA LEU A 133 -4.75 -6.57 9.81
C LEU A 133 -3.96 -5.28 10.07
N ALA A 134 -2.82 -5.11 9.40
CA ALA A 134 -1.99 -3.92 9.51
C ALA A 134 -1.13 -3.70 8.24
N TRP A 135 -0.68 -2.47 8.05
CA TRP A 135 0.31 -2.11 7.03
C TRP A 135 1.33 -1.14 7.59
N TYR A 136 2.54 -1.16 7.03
CA TYR A 136 3.60 -0.19 7.33
C TYR A 136 4.44 0.05 6.09
N CYS A 137 4.80 1.30 5.80
CA CYS A 137 5.73 1.62 4.70
C CYS A 137 6.90 2.46 5.22
N THR A 138 8.10 2.23 4.71
CA THR A 138 9.30 2.99 5.12
C THR A 138 9.38 4.41 4.52
N CYS A 139 8.39 4.83 3.73
CA CYS A 139 8.29 6.22 3.27
C CYS A 139 7.81 7.17 4.37
N ARG A 140 8.04 8.48 4.21
CA ARG A 140 7.65 9.55 5.17
C ARG A 140 6.18 9.50 5.62
N SER A 141 5.28 9.00 4.76
CA SER A 141 3.85 8.88 5.02
C SER A 141 3.41 7.49 5.53
N GLY A 142 4.31 6.52 5.56
CA GLY A 142 4.02 5.11 5.79
C GLY A 142 3.83 4.63 7.25
N PRO A 143 4.29 5.35 8.29
CA PRO A 143 3.89 5.07 9.68
C PRO A 143 2.40 5.34 9.99
N ARG A 144 1.64 5.98 9.09
CA ARG A 144 0.24 6.35 9.35
C ARG A 144 -0.65 5.11 9.51
N VAL A 145 -1.42 5.11 10.60
CA VAL A 145 -2.46 4.12 10.92
C VAL A 145 -3.87 4.56 10.46
N VAL A 146 -4.00 5.79 9.94
CA VAL A 146 -5.22 6.35 9.35
C VAL A 146 -4.91 6.74 7.91
N GLY A 147 -5.56 6.07 6.96
CA GLY A 147 -5.24 6.17 5.54
C GLY A 147 -3.88 5.56 5.22
N CYS A 148 -3.39 5.76 4.00
CA CYS A 148 -2.10 5.20 3.60
C CYS A 148 -1.38 6.05 2.54
N CYS A 149 -0.13 5.66 2.23
CA CYS A 149 0.61 6.19 1.09
C CYS A 149 0.27 5.43 -0.20
N SER A 150 0.72 5.96 -1.34
CA SER A 150 0.55 5.33 -2.66
C SER A 150 1.18 3.93 -2.75
N HIS A 151 2.32 3.69 -2.11
CA HIS A 151 2.96 2.35 -2.07
C HIS A 151 2.08 1.29 -1.38
N VAL A 152 1.43 1.65 -0.25
CA VAL A 152 0.46 0.77 0.43
C VAL A 152 -0.75 0.54 -0.47
N ALA A 153 -1.29 1.61 -1.08
CA ALA A 153 -2.42 1.53 -1.98
C ALA A 153 -2.15 0.64 -3.21
N ALA A 154 -0.95 0.74 -3.79
CA ALA A 154 -0.49 -0.10 -4.90
C ALA A 154 -0.48 -1.58 -4.51
N GLY A 155 0.14 -1.93 -3.37
CA GLY A 155 0.22 -3.31 -2.89
C GLY A 155 -1.16 -3.94 -2.62
N ILE A 156 -2.02 -3.26 -1.86
CA ILE A 156 -3.37 -3.81 -1.55
C ILE A 156 -4.27 -3.89 -2.78
N TRP A 157 -4.17 -2.92 -3.70
CA TRP A 157 -4.96 -2.93 -4.93
C TRP A 157 -4.51 -4.05 -5.86
N PHE A 158 -3.21 -4.17 -6.11
CA PHE A 158 -2.68 -5.20 -7.00
C PHE A 158 -2.99 -6.62 -6.49
N LEU A 159 -2.68 -6.90 -5.22
CA LEU A 159 -2.87 -8.24 -4.63
C LEU A 159 -4.32 -8.56 -4.30
N GLY A 160 -5.01 -7.66 -3.60
CA GLY A 160 -6.34 -7.91 -3.05
C GLY A 160 -7.47 -7.74 -4.06
N TYR A 161 -7.28 -6.90 -5.10
CA TYR A 161 -8.30 -6.62 -6.10
C TYR A 161 -7.89 -7.12 -7.49
N GLU A 162 -6.79 -6.62 -8.06
CA GLU A 162 -6.50 -6.81 -9.49
C GLU A 162 -6.22 -8.27 -9.85
N ARG A 163 -5.27 -8.92 -9.16
CA ARG A 163 -4.96 -10.34 -9.40
C ARG A 163 -6.14 -11.27 -9.09
N ARG A 164 -7.07 -10.86 -8.22
CA ARG A 164 -8.30 -11.62 -7.91
C ARG A 164 -9.37 -11.53 -9.02
N GLN A 165 -9.30 -10.54 -9.92
CA GLN A 165 -10.21 -10.48 -11.08
C GLN A 165 -9.91 -11.59 -12.09
N LEU A 166 -8.63 -11.93 -12.26
CA LEU A 166 -8.15 -12.97 -13.17
C LEU A 166 -8.73 -14.35 -12.83
N GLU A 167 -8.72 -14.72 -11.54
CA GLU A 167 -9.37 -15.95 -11.06
C GLU A 167 -10.89 -15.98 -11.31
N THR A 168 -11.53 -14.81 -11.37
CA THR A 168 -12.99 -14.69 -11.47
C THR A 168 -13.46 -14.52 -12.93
N ASN A 169 -12.55 -14.49 -13.91
CA ASN A 169 -12.84 -14.12 -15.32
C ASN A 169 -13.62 -12.80 -15.46
N GLN A 170 -13.46 -11.87 -14.51
CA GLN A 170 -14.10 -10.56 -14.54
C GLN A 170 -13.21 -9.57 -15.30
N GLN A 171 -13.85 -8.64 -16.05
CA GLN A 171 -13.15 -7.68 -16.90
C GLN A 171 -12.11 -6.85 -16.10
N PRO A 172 -10.87 -6.70 -16.60
CA PRO A 172 -9.76 -6.10 -15.85
C PRO A 172 -9.96 -4.61 -15.53
N SER A 173 -9.12 -4.06 -14.65
CA SER A 173 -9.35 -2.73 -14.05
C SER A 173 -9.43 -1.57 -15.03
N SER A 174 -8.91 -1.65 -16.26
CA SER A 174 -8.90 -0.51 -17.20
C SER A 174 -10.26 0.21 -17.30
N THR A 175 -11.35 -0.55 -17.31
CA THR A 175 -12.72 -0.02 -17.32
C THR A 175 -13.19 0.43 -15.93
N ASN A 176 -12.82 -0.28 -14.86
CA ASN A 176 -13.24 0.02 -13.49
C ASN A 176 -12.50 1.22 -12.85
N PHE A 177 -11.26 1.46 -13.26
CA PHE A 177 -10.41 2.55 -12.78
C PHE A 177 -10.82 3.88 -13.39
N ALA A 178 -11.15 3.90 -14.68
CA ALA A 178 -11.77 5.04 -15.34
C ALA A 178 -13.11 5.43 -14.67
N ASN A 179 -13.81 4.48 -14.07
CA ASN A 179 -15.05 4.68 -13.32
C ASN A 179 -14.83 5.05 -11.83
N LEU A 180 -13.61 5.38 -11.38
CA LEU A 180 -13.35 6.05 -10.09
C LEU A 180 -13.77 7.55 -10.10
N HIS A 181 -14.94 7.83 -10.66
CA HIS A 181 -15.61 9.14 -10.65
C HIS A 181 -16.85 9.11 -9.76
N CYS A 182 -16.68 9.50 -8.50
CA CYS A 182 -17.71 10.15 -7.70
C CYS A 182 -17.02 11.05 -6.68
N CYS A 183 -17.47 12.30 -6.59
CA CYS A 183 -16.98 13.37 -5.70
C CYS A 183 -15.47 13.38 -5.42
N ASP A 184 -14.73 14.12 -6.26
CA ASP A 184 -13.84 15.19 -5.77
C ASP A 184 -13.16 15.88 -6.96
N SER A 185 -13.61 17.09 -7.27
CA SER A 185 -13.01 17.99 -8.25
C SER A 185 -11.78 18.69 -7.65
N ILE A 186 -10.82 17.91 -7.15
CA ILE A 186 -9.53 18.42 -6.74
C ILE A 186 -8.73 18.65 -8.02
N SER A 187 -8.56 19.92 -8.38
CA SER A 187 -7.62 20.36 -9.41
C SER A 187 -6.23 19.81 -9.12
N ASP A 188 -5.49 19.42 -10.16
CA ASP A 188 -4.11 18.95 -10.07
C ASP A 188 -3.19 20.06 -9.53
N TYR A 189 -3.13 20.19 -8.21
CA TYR A 189 -2.10 20.95 -7.51
C TYR A 189 -0.83 20.10 -7.53
N GLU A 190 0.08 20.44 -8.43
CA GLU A 190 1.43 19.90 -8.44
C GLU A 190 2.11 20.19 -7.10
N ASP A 191 2.52 19.13 -6.39
CA ASP A 191 3.20 19.22 -5.09
C ASP A 191 4.65 19.69 -5.29
N SER A 192 4.79 21.01 -5.47
CA SER A 192 6.06 21.71 -5.58
C SER A 192 6.71 21.88 -4.21
N SER A 193 7.39 20.84 -3.72
CA SER A 193 8.54 21.01 -2.82
C SER A 193 9.37 19.72 -2.70
N ASP A 194 10.61 19.79 -3.19
CA ASP A 194 11.75 18.99 -2.71
C ASP A 194 13.06 19.81 -2.92
N GLU A 195 12.99 21.15 -2.76
CA GLU A 195 14.15 22.03 -2.60
C GLU A 195 14.59 22.06 -1.13
N ASP A 196 15.19 20.98 -0.64
CA ASP A 196 15.89 21.01 0.65
C ASP A 196 17.26 21.67 0.47
N ASN A 197 17.27 22.98 0.74
CA ASN A 197 18.43 23.85 0.82
C ASN A 197 19.26 23.49 2.08
N ASP A 198 20.30 22.66 1.92
CA ASP A 198 21.13 22.14 3.01
C ASP A 198 22.05 23.23 3.61
N ALA A 199 21.46 24.07 4.45
CA ALA A 199 22.09 25.22 5.08
C ALA A 199 22.30 25.03 6.59
N ARG A 200 23.40 24.32 6.93
CA ARG A 200 24.26 24.53 8.11
C ARG A 200 23.63 24.60 9.52
N TYR A 201 23.90 23.57 10.34
CA TYR A 201 24.36 23.70 11.74
C TYR A 201 24.82 22.32 12.27
N SER A 202 25.75 22.07 13.22
CA SER A 202 27.01 22.66 13.73
C SER A 202 27.58 21.62 14.74
N SER A 203 28.85 21.60 15.20
CA SER A 203 30.02 22.47 15.04
C SER A 203 31.32 21.70 15.30
N THR A 204 32.46 22.28 14.88
CA THR A 204 33.76 22.31 15.60
C THR A 204 34.07 21.21 16.63
N ARG A 205 34.90 20.23 16.27
CA ARG A 205 36.18 19.95 16.98
C ARG A 205 37.11 19.06 16.18
#